data_AF-A0A5E4K3R7-F1
#
_entry.id   AF-A0A5E4K3R7-F1
#
_cell.length_a   1.000
_cell.length_b   1.000
_cell.length_c   1.000
_cell.angle_alpha   90.00
_cell.angle_beta   90.00
_cell.angle_gamma   90.00
#
_symmetry.space_group_name_H-M   'P 1'
#
loop_
_entity.id
_entity.type
_entity.pdbx_description
1 polymer ?
#
loop_
_entity_poly.entity_id
_entity_poly.type
_entity_poly.pdbx_seq_one_letter_code
_entity_poly.pdbx_strand_id
1 'polypeptide(L)'
;MADKEKTEKKVKEKKNIFKKKKTEAKAVQQPLVIQKPHVSKRQRGFDEKKATLAVKARQTKWAPVWAVLRKHGTGKKIHPSAMTKYKRSWRRTKLHIKPRRIKKWHLG
;
A
#
# COMPACT_ATOMS: atom_id res chain seq x y z
N MET A 1 63.56 -1.76 -10.20
CA MET A 1 62.45 -2.32 -11.00
C MET A 1 61.41 -3.10 -10.16
N ALA A 2 61.71 -3.52 -8.92
CA ALA A 2 60.81 -4.31 -8.08
C ALA A 2 59.61 -3.54 -7.44
N ASP A 3 59.70 -2.21 -7.30
CA ASP A 3 58.67 -1.44 -6.58
C ASP A 3 57.40 -1.17 -7.39
N LYS A 4 57.51 -1.08 -8.73
CA LYS A 4 56.34 -0.95 -9.63
C LYS A 4 55.48 -2.21 -9.65
N GLU A 5 56.09 -3.39 -9.51
CA GLU A 5 55.35 -4.65 -9.51
C GLU A 5 54.54 -4.85 -8.21
N LYS A 6 55.07 -4.36 -7.07
CA LYS A 6 54.36 -4.37 -5.78
C LYS A 6 53.17 -3.40 -5.77
N THR A 7 53.30 -2.22 -6.37
CA THR A 7 52.19 -1.26 -6.44
C THR A 7 51.07 -1.77 -7.36
N GLU A 8 51.41 -2.37 -8.50
CA GLU A 8 50.43 -2.98 -9.39
C GLU A 8 49.69 -4.18 -8.77
N LYS A 9 50.40 -5.05 -8.03
CA LYS A 9 49.79 -6.15 -7.28
C LYS A 9 48.81 -5.62 -6.23
N LYS A 10 49.18 -4.58 -5.48
CA LYS A 10 48.34 -3.93 -4.46
C LYS A 10 47.10 -3.26 -5.05
N VAL A 11 47.20 -2.67 -6.25
CA VAL A 11 46.06 -2.07 -6.97
C VAL A 11 45.11 -3.15 -7.50
N LYS A 12 45.64 -4.25 -8.04
CA LYS A 12 44.83 -5.40 -8.50
C LYS A 12 44.09 -6.05 -7.33
N GLU A 13 44.74 -6.19 -6.18
CA GLU A 13 44.15 -6.73 -4.96
C GLU A 13 43.02 -5.82 -4.42
N LYS A 14 43.24 -4.50 -4.35
CA LYS A 14 42.18 -3.53 -3.99
C LYS A 14 40.99 -3.56 -4.96
N LYS A 15 41.24 -3.71 -6.26
CA LYS A 15 40.17 -3.84 -7.27
C LYS A 15 39.38 -5.14 -7.09
N ASN A 16 40.02 -6.24 -6.73
CA ASN A 16 39.34 -7.51 -6.42
C ASN A 16 38.50 -7.42 -5.14
N ILE A 17 39.01 -6.78 -4.09
CA ILE A 17 38.26 -6.53 -2.85
C ILE A 17 37.01 -5.67 -3.13
N PHE A 18 37.15 -4.62 -3.96
CA PHE A 18 36.01 -3.77 -4.33
C PHE A 18 34.97 -4.51 -5.16
N LYS A 19 35.40 -5.34 -6.13
CA LYS A 19 34.49 -6.21 -6.89
C LYS A 19 33.76 -7.19 -5.98
N LYS A 20 34.47 -7.81 -5.02
CA LYS A 20 33.93 -8.75 -4.03
C LYS A 20 32.88 -8.08 -3.12
N LYS A 21 33.17 -6.87 -2.61
CA LYS A 21 32.22 -6.08 -1.81
C LYS A 21 30.98 -5.67 -2.61
N LYS A 22 31.13 -5.36 -3.90
CA LYS A 22 30.00 -5.01 -4.79
C LYS A 22 29.10 -6.22 -5.09
N THR A 23 29.66 -7.42 -5.23
CA THR A 23 28.88 -8.66 -5.37
C THR A 23 28.17 -9.04 -4.07
N GLU A 24 28.81 -8.87 -2.91
CA GLU A 24 28.21 -9.11 -1.60
C GLU A 24 27.04 -8.13 -1.33
N ALA A 25 27.21 -6.85 -1.64
CA ALA A 25 26.14 -5.85 -1.52
C ALA A 25 24.93 -6.14 -2.43
N LYS A 26 25.17 -6.79 -3.59
CA LYS A 26 24.11 -7.19 -4.52
C LYS A 26 23.40 -8.49 -4.09
N ALA A 27 24.09 -9.37 -3.36
CA ALA A 27 23.52 -10.60 -2.81
C ALA A 27 22.61 -10.36 -1.59
N VAL A 28 22.90 -9.33 -0.79
CA VAL A 28 22.08 -8.93 0.38
C VAL A 28 20.73 -8.31 -0.02
N GLN A 29 20.58 -7.86 -1.26
CA GLN A 29 19.37 -7.18 -1.75
C GLN A 29 18.42 -8.08 -2.57
N GLN A 30 18.41 -9.39 -2.33
CA GLN A 30 17.33 -10.24 -2.85
C GLN A 30 16.08 -9.93 -2.01
N PRO A 31 15.02 -9.32 -2.56
CA PRO A 31 13.79 -9.13 -1.80
C PRO A 31 13.26 -10.53 -1.45
N LEU A 32 13.06 -10.81 -0.17
CA LEU A 32 12.38 -12.04 0.25
C LEU A 32 11.04 -12.09 -0.47
N VAL A 33 10.90 -13.01 -1.43
CA VAL A 33 9.64 -13.23 -2.13
C VAL A 33 8.71 -13.87 -1.12
N ILE A 34 7.92 -13.04 -0.44
CA ILE A 34 6.90 -13.50 0.50
C ILE A 34 5.87 -14.28 -0.32
N GLN A 35 5.98 -15.61 -0.29
CA GLN A 35 5.01 -16.48 -0.91
C GLN A 35 3.68 -16.26 -0.19
N LYS A 36 2.69 -15.73 -0.91
CA LYS A 36 1.36 -15.52 -0.34
C LYS A 36 0.77 -16.90 -0.02
N PRO A 37 0.27 -17.13 1.22
CA PRO A 37 -0.33 -18.40 1.56
C PRO A 37 -1.52 -18.68 0.63
N HIS A 38 -1.72 -19.94 0.26
CA HIS A 38 -2.88 -20.33 -0.53
C HIS A 38 -4.15 -20.18 0.31
N VAL A 39 -4.97 -19.18 0.00
CA VAL A 39 -6.24 -18.92 0.68
C VAL A 39 -7.42 -19.46 -0.14
N SER A 40 -8.34 -20.17 0.52
CA SER A 40 -9.55 -20.69 -0.11
C SER A 40 -10.36 -19.57 -0.78
N LYS A 41 -11.06 -19.87 -1.89
CA LYS A 41 -11.88 -18.88 -2.63
C LYS A 41 -12.94 -18.23 -1.72
N ARG A 42 -13.51 -19.01 -0.78
CA ARG A 42 -14.49 -18.54 0.19
C ARG A 42 -13.92 -17.49 1.13
N GLN A 43 -12.72 -17.75 1.66
CA GLN A 43 -12.05 -16.85 2.60
C GLN A 43 -11.65 -15.55 1.91
N ARG A 44 -11.13 -15.62 0.67
CA ARG A 44 -10.85 -14.43 -0.15
C ARG A 44 -12.07 -13.52 -0.31
N GLY A 45 -13.23 -14.08 -0.67
CA GLY A 45 -14.46 -13.28 -0.80
C GLY A 45 -14.93 -12.63 0.51
N PHE A 46 -14.66 -13.24 1.66
CA PHE A 46 -14.96 -12.64 2.97
C PHE A 46 -14.01 -11.48 3.31
N ASP A 47 -12.73 -11.64 3.02
CA ASP A 47 -11.70 -10.62 3.26
C ASP A 47 -11.90 -9.42 2.34
N GLU A 48 -12.23 -9.64 1.06
CA GLU A 48 -12.61 -8.58 0.11
C GLU A 48 -13.84 -7.81 0.58
N LYS A 49 -14.86 -8.52 1.09
CA LYS A 49 -16.06 -7.90 1.66
C LYS A 49 -15.73 -7.06 2.88
N LYS A 50 -14.92 -7.57 3.80
CA LYS A 50 -14.44 -6.84 4.98
C LYS A 50 -13.66 -5.59 4.59
N ALA A 51 -12.72 -5.71 3.66
CA ALA A 51 -11.93 -4.59 3.15
C ALA A 51 -12.82 -3.49 2.55
N THR A 52 -13.79 -3.88 1.72
CA THR A 52 -14.77 -2.96 1.12
C THR A 52 -15.61 -2.26 2.20
N LEU A 53 -16.11 -3.02 3.18
CA LEU A 53 -16.87 -2.45 4.30
C LEU A 53 -16.03 -1.46 5.12
N ALA A 54 -14.76 -1.76 5.36
CA ALA A 54 -13.84 -0.87 6.06
C ALA A 54 -13.61 0.45 5.29
N VAL A 55 -13.47 0.40 3.97
CA VAL A 55 -13.43 1.62 3.12
C VAL A 55 -14.74 2.41 3.25
N LYS A 56 -15.89 1.74 3.16
CA LYS A 56 -17.21 2.40 3.24
C LYS A 56 -17.52 2.95 4.62
N ALA A 57 -16.99 2.36 5.68
CA ALA A 57 -17.06 2.90 7.04
C ALA A 57 -16.29 4.22 7.16
N ARG A 58 -15.08 4.29 6.58
CA ARG A 58 -14.28 5.52 6.54
C ARG A 58 -14.98 6.67 5.80
N GLN A 59 -15.75 6.37 4.75
CA GLN A 59 -16.53 7.34 3.97
C GLN A 59 -17.76 7.93 4.69
N THR A 60 -18.02 7.59 5.95
CA THR A 60 -19.14 8.17 6.73
C THR A 60 -18.80 9.52 7.36
N LYS A 61 -17.51 9.80 7.55
CA LYS A 61 -17.01 11.01 8.20
C LYS A 61 -16.89 12.16 7.19
N TRP A 62 -17.01 13.38 7.69
CA TRP A 62 -16.68 14.58 6.91
C TRP A 62 -15.16 14.70 6.72
N ALA A 63 -14.75 15.52 5.73
CA ALA A 63 -13.37 15.94 5.60
C ALA A 63 -12.88 16.60 6.90
N PRO A 64 -11.63 16.34 7.32
CA PRO A 64 -11.08 16.94 8.53
C PRO A 64 -10.83 18.44 8.34
N VAL A 65 -10.97 19.22 9.41
CA VAL A 65 -10.86 20.69 9.39
C VAL A 65 -9.52 21.15 8.83
N TRP A 66 -8.42 20.51 9.22
CA TRP A 66 -7.09 20.85 8.72
C TRP A 66 -6.98 20.71 7.20
N ALA A 67 -7.70 19.77 6.58
CA ALA A 67 -7.67 19.58 5.13
C ALA A 67 -8.49 20.66 4.41
N VAL A 68 -9.58 21.11 5.01
CA VAL A 68 -10.37 22.26 4.52
C VAL A 68 -9.52 23.52 4.53
N LEU A 69 -8.81 23.78 5.63
CA LEU A 69 -7.91 24.94 5.77
C LEU A 69 -6.79 24.92 4.74
N ARG A 70 -6.16 23.75 4.50
CA ARG A 70 -5.12 23.61 3.48
C ARG A 70 -5.62 23.89 2.06
N LYS A 71 -6.85 23.48 1.74
CA LYS A 71 -7.42 23.64 0.39
C LYS A 71 -7.93 25.07 0.14
N HIS A 72 -8.59 25.65 1.12
CA HIS A 72 -9.31 26.92 0.93
C HIS A 72 -8.56 28.14 1.49
N GLY A 73 -7.60 27.94 2.38
CA GLY A 73 -6.89 29.00 3.10
C GLY A 73 -7.38 29.15 4.53
N THR A 74 -6.50 29.64 5.39
CA THR A 74 -6.80 30.01 6.77
C THR A 74 -7.77 31.20 6.80
N GLY A 75 -8.66 31.23 7.79
CA GLY A 75 -9.66 32.31 7.96
C GLY A 75 -10.98 32.13 7.22
N LYS A 76 -11.10 31.19 6.28
CA LYS A 76 -12.36 30.91 5.59
C LYS A 76 -13.26 29.99 6.43
N LYS A 77 -14.48 30.43 6.73
CA LYS A 77 -15.51 29.68 7.47
C LYS A 77 -16.28 28.71 6.57
N ILE A 78 -15.56 27.80 5.90
CA ILE A 78 -16.15 26.83 4.98
C ILE A 78 -16.45 25.52 5.71
N HIS A 79 -17.70 25.06 5.64
CA HIS A 79 -18.08 23.75 6.19
C HIS A 79 -17.45 22.61 5.35
N PRO A 80 -16.96 21.51 5.98
CA PRO A 80 -16.28 20.41 5.28
C PRO A 80 -17.13 19.69 4.22
N SER A 81 -18.43 19.99 4.13
CA SER A 81 -19.27 19.53 3.02
C SER A 81 -18.83 20.01 1.66
N ALA A 82 -18.30 21.22 1.57
CA ALA A 82 -17.77 21.77 0.33
C ALA A 82 -16.58 20.94 -0.21
N MET A 83 -15.83 20.28 0.68
CA MET A 83 -14.70 19.42 0.31
C MET A 83 -15.11 17.94 0.15
N THR A 84 -16.11 17.48 0.91
CA THR A 84 -16.50 16.07 0.97
C THR A 84 -17.46 15.70 -0.15
N LYS A 85 -16.94 15.25 -1.30
CA LYS A 85 -17.77 14.82 -2.43
C LYS A 85 -18.57 13.54 -2.15
N TYR A 86 -17.95 12.57 -1.48
CA TYR A 86 -18.55 11.25 -1.24
C TYR A 86 -18.69 11.00 0.27
N LYS A 87 -19.88 11.26 0.80
CA LYS A 87 -20.25 10.89 2.18
C LYS A 87 -21.36 9.85 2.16
N ARG A 88 -21.13 8.71 2.80
CA ARG A 88 -22.12 7.63 2.84
C ARG A 88 -23.09 7.81 4.01
N SER A 89 -24.37 7.54 3.76
CA SER A 89 -25.41 7.42 4.79
C SER A 89 -26.10 6.06 4.68
N TRP A 90 -26.21 5.32 5.78
CA TRP A 90 -26.84 3.99 5.81
C TRP A 90 -28.34 4.02 5.49
N ARG A 91 -29.01 5.16 5.74
CA ARG A 91 -30.45 5.35 5.44
C ARG A 91 -30.66 5.58 3.94
N ARG A 92 -29.86 6.45 3.31
CA ARG A 92 -30.03 6.85 1.92
C ARG A 92 -29.35 5.95 0.90
N THR A 93 -28.10 5.53 1.15
CA THR A 93 -27.29 4.79 0.16
C THR A 93 -26.88 3.41 0.67
N LYS A 94 -27.61 2.39 0.21
CA LYS A 94 -27.40 0.98 0.60
C LYS A 94 -26.20 0.37 -0.14
N LEU A 95 -25.47 -0.49 0.55
CA LEU A 95 -24.30 -1.16 -0.01
C LEU A 95 -24.71 -2.45 -0.71
N HIS A 96 -24.35 -2.56 -1.99
CA HIS A 96 -24.68 -3.72 -2.80
C HIS A 96 -23.54 -4.76 -2.86
N ILE A 97 -22.88 -5.02 -1.73
CA ILE A 97 -21.67 -5.87 -1.66
C ILE A 97 -22.05 -7.36 -1.66
N LYS A 98 -21.48 -8.13 -2.59
CA LYS A 98 -21.59 -9.60 -2.66
C LYS A 98 -20.39 -10.26 -1.94
N PRO A 99 -20.49 -11.50 -1.47
CA PRO A 99 -21.69 -12.33 -1.39
C PRO A 99 -22.64 -11.87 -0.28
N ARG A 100 -23.95 -11.83 -0.59
CA ARG A 100 -25.00 -11.64 0.41
C ARG A 100 -25.55 -13.00 0.79
N ARG A 101 -25.90 -13.20 2.06
CA ARG A 101 -26.63 -14.40 2.51
C ARG A 101 -28.12 -14.37 2.10
N ILE A 102 -28.53 -13.38 1.30
CA ILE A 102 -29.90 -13.27 0.81
C ILE A 102 -30.08 -14.33 -0.27
N LYS A 103 -30.92 -15.32 0.01
CA LYS A 103 -31.39 -16.29 -0.97
C LYS A 103 -32.20 -15.52 -2.01
N LYS A 104 -31.93 -15.75 -3.29
CA LYS A 104 -32.81 -15.17 -4.32
C LYS A 104 -34.11 -15.96 -4.27
N TRP A 105 -35.23 -15.25 -4.19
CA TRP A 105 -36.56 -15.87 -4.08
C TRP A 105 -36.86 -16.88 -5.20
N HIS A 106 -36.28 -16.68 -6.38
CA HIS A 106 -36.47 -17.53 -7.56
C HIS A 106 -35.45 -18.69 -7.70
N LEU A 107 -34.53 -18.87 -6.75
CA LEU A 107 -33.48 -19.91 -6.84
C LEU A 107 -33.73 -21.15 -5.96
N GLY A 108 -34.98 -21.36 -5.50
CA GLY A 108 -35.37 -22.55 -4.73
C GLY A 108 -34.83 -22.55 -3.32
#